data_AF-A0A953RRN6-F1
#
_entry.id   AF-A0A953RRN6-F1
#
_cell.length_a   1.000
_cell.length_b   1.000
_cell.length_c   1.000
_cell.angle_alpha   90.00
_cell.angle_beta   90.00
_cell.angle_gamma   90.00
#
_symmetry.space_group_name_H-M   'P 1'
#
loop_
_entity.id
_entity.type
_entity.pdbx_description
1 polymer ?
#
loop_
_entity_poly.entity_id
_entity_poly.type
_entity_poly.pdbx_seq_one_letter_code
_entity_poly.pdbx_strand_id
1 'polypeptide(L)'
;MKKPQDQGRRTYSTPASAKEHGLGPGSAGQSGDTQGLSDVAEANSESVVELLEEGQSFEAEVISGVENAPDADAGEVRTKEVLEDDVPFEYRRKESD
;
A
#
# COMPACT_ATOMS: atom_id res chain seq x y z
N MET A 1 17.93 58.73 -25.02
CA MET A 1 18.98 57.82 -24.52
C MET A 1 18.85 57.63 -23.01
N LYS A 2 19.32 56.47 -22.52
CA LYS A 2 19.43 55.98 -21.13
C LYS A 2 18.24 55.14 -20.61
N LYS A 3 18.41 53.82 -20.69
CA LYS A 3 17.85 52.82 -19.76
C LYS A 3 18.88 52.59 -18.63
N PRO A 4 18.43 52.25 -17.43
CA PRO A 4 18.83 50.99 -16.77
C PRO A 4 17.57 50.21 -16.30
N GLN A 5 17.48 48.87 -16.39
CA GLN A 5 18.02 47.82 -15.49
C GLN A 5 17.58 48.04 -14.03
N ASP A 6 17.23 47.08 -13.17
CA ASP A 6 16.95 45.64 -13.16
C ASP A 6 16.64 45.34 -11.66
N GLN A 7 15.92 44.25 -11.38
CA GLN A 7 15.73 43.59 -10.07
C GLN A 7 14.86 44.23 -8.98
N GLY A 8 13.76 43.53 -8.68
CA GLY A 8 13.66 42.82 -7.40
C GLY A 8 12.94 43.52 -6.23
N ARG A 9 11.91 42.81 -5.72
CA ARG A 9 11.26 42.90 -4.40
C ARG A 9 10.10 43.89 -4.24
N ARG A 10 8.86 43.37 -4.33
CA ARG A 10 7.99 43.11 -3.15
C ARG A 10 6.64 42.56 -3.59
N THR A 11 6.47 41.25 -3.41
CA THR A 11 5.58 40.61 -2.42
C THR A 11 4.13 40.57 -2.87
N TYR A 12 3.74 39.38 -3.30
CA TYR A 12 2.37 38.92 -3.45
C TYR A 12 1.51 39.47 -2.31
N SER A 13 0.35 40.01 -2.68
CA SER A 13 -0.71 40.41 -1.77
C SER A 13 -0.81 39.41 -0.64
N THR A 14 -0.70 39.88 0.60
CA THR A 14 -1.14 39.13 1.78
C THR A 14 -2.53 38.55 1.48
N PRO A 15 -2.71 37.22 1.43
CA PRO A 15 -4.07 36.71 1.49
C PRO A 15 -4.58 37.07 2.88
N ALA A 16 -5.61 37.91 2.88
CA ALA A 16 -6.38 38.25 4.04
C ALA A 16 -6.70 36.98 4.82
N SER A 17 -6.29 36.96 6.09
CA SER A 17 -6.76 36.06 7.14
C SER A 17 -7.01 34.64 6.65
N ALA A 18 -6.00 33.78 6.77
CA ALA A 18 -6.24 32.35 6.90
C ALA A 18 -7.12 32.16 8.15
N LYS A 19 -8.44 32.33 7.97
CA LYS A 19 -9.44 31.84 8.90
C LYS A 19 -9.13 30.37 9.03
N GLU A 20 -8.92 29.95 10.26
CA GLU A 20 -8.68 28.59 10.70
C GLU A 20 -9.84 27.68 10.26
N HIS A 21 -9.89 27.34 8.98
CA HIS A 21 -10.76 26.29 8.48
C HIS A 21 -9.93 25.01 8.49
N GLY A 22 -10.06 24.24 9.57
CA GLY A 22 -9.58 22.85 9.61
C GLY A 22 -8.76 22.43 10.83
N LEU A 23 -8.94 23.03 12.02
CA LEU A 23 -8.23 22.58 13.25
C LEU A 23 -9.16 22.04 14.35
N GLY A 24 -10.47 21.95 14.10
CA GLY A 24 -11.42 21.36 15.06
C GLY A 24 -11.52 19.84 14.91
N PRO A 25 -12.03 19.08 15.89
CA PRO A 25 -12.15 17.62 15.84
C PRO A 25 -12.99 17.04 14.66
N GLY A 26 -13.60 17.89 13.83
CA GLY A 26 -14.18 17.54 12.52
C GLY A 26 -13.28 17.84 11.32
N SER A 27 -11.98 18.09 11.53
CA SER A 27 -10.99 18.36 10.48
C SER A 27 -10.43 17.09 9.83
N ALA A 28 -11.08 15.94 10.02
CA ALA A 28 -10.82 14.76 9.21
C ALA A 28 -10.91 15.21 7.75
N GLY A 29 -9.75 15.28 7.08
CA GLY A 29 -9.59 15.89 5.77
C GLY A 29 -10.54 15.29 4.74
N GLN A 30 -10.65 15.95 3.59
CA GLN A 30 -11.39 15.50 2.41
C GLN A 30 -11.26 13.97 2.25
N SER A 31 -12.25 13.24 2.75
CA SER A 31 -12.34 11.81 2.56
C SER A 31 -12.86 11.68 1.15
N GLY A 32 -11.95 11.39 0.21
CA GLY A 32 -12.30 11.23 -1.18
C GLY A 32 -13.37 10.16 -1.32
N ASP A 33 -14.37 10.44 -2.15
CA ASP A 33 -15.35 9.42 -2.56
C ASP A 33 -14.60 8.32 -3.32
N THR A 34 -14.90 7.06 -3.01
CA THR A 34 -14.32 5.92 -3.75
C THR A 34 -15.01 5.73 -5.10
N GLN A 35 -16.06 6.49 -5.41
CA GLN A 35 -16.69 6.51 -6.73
C GLN A 35 -15.66 6.77 -7.85
N GLY A 36 -15.51 5.78 -8.73
CA GLY A 36 -14.58 5.84 -9.86
C GLY A 36 -13.24 5.16 -9.61
N LEU A 37 -12.97 4.70 -8.38
CA LEU A 37 -11.91 3.72 -8.13
C LEU A 37 -12.41 2.32 -8.52
N SER A 38 -11.50 1.50 -9.04
CA SER A 38 -11.80 0.11 -9.37
C SER A 38 -12.00 -0.70 -8.09
N ASP A 39 -13.11 -1.43 -8.01
CA ASP A 39 -13.36 -2.42 -6.94
C ASP A 39 -12.46 -3.66 -7.08
N VAL A 40 -11.80 -3.82 -8.24
CA VAL A 40 -10.80 -4.87 -8.45
C VAL A 40 -9.51 -4.43 -7.79
N ALA A 41 -9.06 -5.20 -6.80
CA ALA A 41 -7.73 -5.04 -6.22
C ALA A 41 -6.68 -5.12 -7.34
N GLU A 42 -5.93 -4.03 -7.53
CA GLU A 42 -4.81 -3.99 -8.45
C GLU A 42 -3.65 -4.75 -7.81
N ALA A 43 -3.55 -6.05 -8.10
CA ALA A 43 -2.36 -6.83 -7.80
C ALA A 43 -1.34 -6.52 -8.88
N ASN A 44 -0.28 -5.78 -8.53
CA ASN A 44 0.88 -5.68 -9.40
C ASN A 44 1.51 -7.08 -9.49
N SER A 45 2.07 -7.46 -10.64
CA SER A 45 2.72 -8.76 -10.75
C SER A 45 4.07 -8.70 -10.02
N GLU A 46 4.08 -9.15 -8.78
CA GLU A 46 5.27 -9.22 -7.92
C GLU A 46 5.97 -10.57 -8.06
N SER A 47 7.30 -10.56 -8.03
CA SER A 47 8.10 -11.78 -7.96
C SER A 47 8.13 -12.36 -6.54
N VAL A 48 8.34 -13.68 -6.41
CA VAL A 48 8.57 -14.34 -5.10
C VAL A 48 9.69 -13.65 -4.30
N VAL A 49 10.73 -13.16 -4.98
CA VAL A 49 11.84 -12.44 -4.34
C VAL A 49 11.37 -11.10 -3.78
N GLU A 50 10.56 -10.35 -4.54
CA GLU A 50 10.04 -9.04 -4.11
C GLU A 50 9.14 -9.21 -2.88
N LEU A 51 8.23 -10.18 -2.89
CA LEU A 51 7.36 -10.48 -1.75
C LEU A 51 8.16 -10.82 -0.48
N LEU A 52 9.27 -11.57 -0.61
CA LEU A 52 10.14 -11.87 0.53
C LEU A 52 10.86 -10.61 1.05
N GLU A 53 11.33 -9.74 0.15
CA GLU A 53 11.99 -8.49 0.51
C GLU A 53 11.03 -7.51 1.20
N GLU A 54 9.75 -7.54 0.85
CA GLU A 54 8.69 -6.75 1.48
C GLU A 54 8.13 -7.37 2.76
N GLY A 55 8.58 -8.59 3.11
CA GLY A 55 8.18 -9.30 4.34
C GLY A 55 6.89 -10.11 4.22
N GLN A 56 6.32 -10.20 3.01
CA GLN A 56 5.11 -10.96 2.68
C GLN A 56 5.43 -12.45 2.46
N SER A 57 5.96 -13.08 3.52
CA SER A 57 6.52 -14.43 3.47
C SER A 57 5.47 -15.51 3.21
N PHE A 58 4.24 -15.29 3.68
CA PHE A 58 3.14 -16.23 3.50
C PHE A 58 2.68 -16.25 2.03
N GLU A 59 2.50 -15.07 1.45
CA GLU A 59 2.12 -14.87 0.05
C GLU A 59 3.21 -15.41 -0.89
N ALA A 60 4.48 -15.13 -0.59
CA ALA A 60 5.63 -15.64 -1.34
C ALA A 60 5.65 -17.18 -1.40
N GLU A 61 5.34 -17.84 -0.28
CA GLU A 61 5.29 -19.30 -0.21
C GLU A 61 4.16 -19.88 -1.05
N VAL A 62 2.98 -19.27 -1.01
CA VAL A 62 1.83 -19.70 -1.81
C VAL A 62 2.12 -19.55 -3.31
N ILE A 63 2.64 -18.39 -3.74
CA ILE A 63 3.01 -18.14 -5.14
C ILE A 63 4.09 -19.13 -5.59
N SER A 64 5.13 -19.33 -4.78
CA SER A 64 6.20 -20.28 -5.06
C SER A 64 5.66 -21.71 -5.30
N GLY A 65 4.66 -22.13 -4.53
CA GLY A 65 4.01 -23.43 -4.70
C GLY A 65 3.23 -23.56 -6.02
N VAL A 66 2.64 -22.47 -6.51
CA VAL A 66 1.92 -22.43 -7.80
C VAL A 66 2.89 -22.36 -8.98
N GLU A 67 3.93 -21.53 -8.90
CA GLU A 67 4.90 -21.37 -9.99
C GLU A 67 5.77 -22.61 -10.21
N ASN A 68 6.11 -23.32 -9.13
CA ASN A 68 6.87 -24.57 -9.19
C ASN A 68 5.96 -25.81 -9.25
N ALA A 69 4.66 -25.62 -9.45
CA ALA A 69 3.73 -26.74 -9.62
C ALA A 69 4.13 -27.57 -10.85
N PRO A 70 4.04 -28.90 -10.79
CA PRO A 70 4.04 -29.72 -11.99
C PRO A 70 2.94 -29.27 -12.95
N ASP A 71 3.08 -29.59 -14.24
CA ASP A 71 1.98 -29.42 -15.19
C ASP A 71 0.69 -30.05 -14.64
N ALA A 72 -0.47 -29.45 -14.95
CA ALA A 72 -1.74 -29.80 -14.33
C ALA A 72 -2.13 -31.28 -14.51
N ASP A 73 -1.63 -31.93 -15.57
CA ASP A 73 -1.78 -33.35 -15.86
C ASP A 73 -0.65 -34.24 -15.31
N ALA A 74 0.44 -33.64 -14.81
CA ALA A 74 1.60 -34.32 -14.25
C ALA A 74 1.51 -34.54 -12.73
N GLY A 75 0.79 -33.70 -11.97
CA GLY A 75 0.60 -33.92 -10.53
C GLY A 75 0.00 -32.76 -9.75
N GLU A 76 -0.40 -33.03 -8.50
CA GLU A 76 -0.95 -32.03 -7.56
C GLU A 76 0.18 -31.21 -6.91
N VAL A 77 -0.14 -29.97 -6.49
CA VAL A 77 0.76 -29.15 -5.66
C VAL A 77 0.95 -29.79 -4.28
N ARG A 78 2.18 -29.71 -3.75
CA ARG A 78 2.52 -30.25 -2.44
C ARG A 78 2.57 -29.11 -1.42
N THR A 79 1.66 -29.13 -0.45
CA THR A 79 1.68 -28.20 0.68
C THR A 79 2.67 -28.67 1.74
N LYS A 80 3.25 -27.72 2.48
CA LYS A 80 4.01 -27.98 3.71
C LYS A 80 3.28 -27.34 4.90
N GLU A 81 3.32 -28.00 6.04
CA GLU A 81 2.75 -27.52 7.30
C GLU A 81 3.89 -27.22 8.27
N VAL A 82 3.81 -26.08 8.95
CA VAL A 82 4.76 -25.67 9.99
C VAL A 82 4.14 -25.87 11.37
N LEU A 83 4.97 -25.99 12.41
CA LEU A 83 4.49 -26.14 13.78
C LEU A 83 3.65 -24.92 14.19
N GLU A 84 2.60 -25.13 14.99
CA GLU A 84 1.71 -24.04 15.43
C GLU A 84 2.45 -22.92 16.19
N ASP A 85 3.57 -23.26 16.84
CA ASP A 85 4.43 -22.31 17.55
C ASP A 85 5.22 -21.38 16.60
N ASP A 86 5.50 -21.83 15.37
CA ASP A 86 6.20 -21.07 14.33
C ASP A 86 5.24 -20.25 13.44
N VAL A 87 3.92 -20.36 13.67
CA VAL A 87 2.90 -19.55 12.99
C VAL A 87 2.71 -18.22 13.72
N PRO A 88 2.79 -17.06 13.03
CA PRO A 88 2.50 -15.75 13.64
C PRO A 88 1.14 -15.71 14.32
N PHE A 89 1.03 -14.95 15.42
CA PHE A 89 -0.16 -14.94 16.27
C PHE A 89 -1.42 -14.46 15.52
N GLU A 90 -1.24 -13.66 14.47
CA GLU A 90 -2.29 -13.15 13.60
C GLU A 90 -3.04 -14.28 12.85
N TYR A 91 -2.34 -15.39 12.57
CA TYR A 91 -2.87 -16.54 11.82
C TYR A 91 -3.23 -17.73 12.69
N ARG A 92 -2.92 -17.69 13.99
CA ARG A 92 -3.29 -18.74 14.94
C ARG A 92 -4.81 -18.71 15.14
N ARG A 93 -5.49 -19.83 14.84
CA ARG A 93 -6.93 -19.98 15.07
C ARG A 93 -7.23 -19.66 16.54
N LYS A 94 -8.04 -18.62 16.78
CA LYS A 94 -8.54 -18.32 18.12
C LYS A 94 -9.51 -19.43 18.51
N GLU A 95 -9.07 -20.30 19.44
CA GLU A 95 -9.96 -21.22 20.12
C GLU A 95 -11.03 -20.37 20.82
N SER A 96 -12.26 -20.49 20.32
CA SER A 96 -13.42 -19.81 20.87
C SER A 96 -14.11 -20.84 21.75
N ASP A 97 -14.10 -20.63 23.06
CA ASP A 97 -14.83 -21.43 24.06
C ASP A 97 -16.36 -21.29 23.85
#